data_AF-A0A6I4HUN1-F1
#
_entry.id   AF-A0A6I4HUN1-F1
#
_cell.length_a   1.000
_cell.length_b   1.000
_cell.length_c   1.000
_cell.angle_alpha   90.00
_cell.angle_beta   90.00
_cell.angle_gamma   90.00
#
_symmetry.space_group_name_H-M   'P 1'
#
loop_
_entity.id
_entity.type
_entity.pdbx_description
1 polymer ?
#
loop_
_entity_poly.entity_id
_entity_poly.type
_entity_poly.pdbx_seq_one_letter_code
_entity_poly.pdbx_strand_id
1 'polypeptide(L)'
;IALYYESHLTEDEDLKVLGNQLRQRLKDAVETLLALKDESKLLSNNEVLDQSMQVRKPYLLPLHLLQAELMKRRRDYLAERQAEHTPVDHALMVSIAGIAAGLRNTG
;
A
#
# COMPACT_ATOMS: atom_id res chain seq x y z
N ILE A 1 4.98 -0.83 3.28
CA ILE A 1 3.88 0.02 2.75
C ILE A 1 2.66 -0.07 3.65
N ALA A 2 1.99 -1.22 3.80
CA ALA A 2 0.80 -1.33 4.66
C ALA A 2 1.01 -0.81 6.09
N LEU A 3 2.09 -1.25 6.76
CA LEU A 3 2.48 -0.75 8.09
C LEU A 3 2.73 0.77 8.12
N TYR A 4 3.23 1.35 7.03
CA TYR A 4 3.48 2.79 6.95
C TYR A 4 2.18 3.60 6.89
N TYR A 5 1.16 3.09 6.19
CA TYR A 5 -0.17 3.69 6.19
C TYR A 5 -0.79 3.65 7.59
N GLU A 6 -0.72 2.48 8.24
CA GLU A 6 -1.17 2.31 9.62
C GLU A 6 -0.50 3.33 10.55
N SER A 7 0.84 3.39 10.54
CA SER A 7 1.57 4.31 11.43
C SER A 7 1.38 5.80 11.13
N HIS A 8 0.87 6.17 9.95
CA HIS A 8 0.63 7.57 9.59
C HIS A 8 -0.83 7.99 9.75
N LEU A 9 -1.76 7.04 9.71
CA LEU A 9 -3.19 7.32 9.58
C LEU A 9 -4.02 6.91 10.80
N THR A 10 -3.44 6.22 11.78
CA THR A 10 -4.14 5.85 13.00
C THR A 10 -3.19 5.79 14.21
N GLU A 11 -3.69 6.28 15.35
CA GLU A 11 -3.07 6.07 16.67
C GLU A 11 -3.85 5.06 17.52
N ASP A 12 -4.94 4.50 16.98
CA ASP A 12 -5.76 3.50 17.65
C ASP A 12 -5.00 2.17 17.77
N GLU A 13 -4.75 1.73 19.00
CA GLU A 13 -4.01 0.51 19.31
C GLU A 13 -4.75 -0.77 18.89
N ASP A 14 -6.09 -0.79 18.96
CA ASP A 14 -6.87 -1.95 18.53
C ASP A 14 -6.74 -2.13 17.00
N LEU A 15 -6.73 -1.02 16.24
CA LEU A 15 -6.48 -1.05 14.80
C LEU A 15 -5.05 -1.49 14.46
N LYS A 16 -4.05 -1.10 15.26
CA LYS A 16 -2.65 -1.55 15.08
C LYS A 16 -2.52 -3.06 15.35
N VAL A 17 -3.20 -3.58 16.38
CA VAL A 17 -3.25 -5.03 16.66
C VAL A 17 -3.89 -5.78 15.48
N LEU A 18 -5.02 -5.30 14.97
CA LEU A 18 -5.69 -5.89 13.81
C LEU A 18 -4.78 -5.89 12.58
N GLY A 19 -4.14 -4.77 12.27
CA GLY A 19 -3.26 -4.68 11.11
C GLY A 19 -2.03 -5.59 11.20
N ASN A 20 -1.50 -5.81 12.42
CA ASN A 20 -0.47 -6.82 12.63
C ASN A 20 -0.97 -8.24 12.33
N GLN A 21 -2.17 -8.60 12.82
CA GLN A 21 -2.78 -9.90 12.54
C GLN A 21 -3.01 -10.12 11.04
N LEU A 22 -3.47 -9.10 10.31
CA LEU A 22 -3.69 -9.18 8.86
C LEU A 22 -2.39 -9.39 8.08
N ARG A 23 -1.31 -8.69 8.46
CA ARG A 23 0.02 -8.88 7.85
C ARG A 23 0.58 -10.26 8.13
N GLN A 24 0.38 -10.78 9.34
CA GLN A 24 0.81 -12.14 9.69
C GLN A 24 0.04 -13.18 8.88
N ARG A 25 -1.28 -13.06 8.77
CA ARG A 25 -2.10 -13.97 7.93
C ARG A 25 -1.67 -13.97 6.46
N LEU A 26 -1.32 -12.80 5.91
CA LEU A 26 -0.79 -12.72 4.55
C LEU A 26 0.53 -13.48 4.42
N LYS A 27 1.44 -13.32 5.40
CA LYS A 27 2.71 -14.05 5.43
C LYS A 27 2.48 -15.56 5.46
N ASP A 28 1.63 -16.04 6.37
CA ASP A 28 1.31 -17.46 6.53
C ASP A 28 0.68 -18.05 5.24
N ALA A 29 -0.20 -17.29 4.59
CA ALA A 29 -0.82 -17.69 3.33
C ALA A 29 0.21 -17.82 2.20
N VAL A 30 1.17 -16.88 2.10
CA VAL A 30 2.26 -16.95 1.11
C VAL A 30 3.17 -18.15 1.38
N GLU A 31 3.54 -18.40 2.63
CA GLU A 31 4.37 -19.55 3.01
C GLU A 31 3.67 -20.88 2.69
N THR A 32 2.38 -20.98 3.01
CA THR A 32 1.57 -22.17 2.69
C THR A 32 1.48 -22.40 1.18
N LEU A 33 1.25 -21.34 0.40
CA LEU A 33 1.18 -21.43 -1.06
C LEU A 33 2.50 -21.92 -1.66
N LEU A 34 3.62 -21.38 -1.20
CA LEU A 34 4.95 -21.75 -1.67
C LEU A 34 5.29 -23.22 -1.35
N ALA A 35 4.96 -23.67 -0.14
CA ALA A 35 5.13 -25.07 0.26
C ALA A 35 4.28 -26.02 -0.60
N LEU A 36 3.03 -25.66 -0.88
CA LEU A 36 2.14 -26.47 -1.74
C LEU A 36 2.64 -26.57 -3.19
N LYS A 37 3.33 -25.54 -3.67
CA LYS A 37 3.86 -25.48 -5.04
C LYS A 37 5.30 -25.99 -5.16
N ASP A 38 5.94 -26.37 -4.05
CA ASP A 38 7.37 -26.70 -3.99
C ASP A 38 8.26 -25.59 -4.60
N GLU A 39 7.91 -24.33 -4.34
CA GLU A 39 8.63 -23.14 -4.83
C GLU A 39 9.26 -22.37 -3.67
N SER A 40 10.47 -21.85 -3.85
CA SER A 40 11.16 -21.05 -2.81
C SER A 40 10.82 -19.55 -2.85
N LYS A 41 10.20 -19.08 -3.94
CA LYS A 41 9.89 -17.66 -4.15
C LYS A 41 8.66 -17.51 -5.05
N LEU A 42 7.81 -16.53 -4.73
CA LEU A 42 6.73 -16.11 -5.62
C LEU A 42 7.27 -15.72 -7.00
N LEU A 43 6.50 -16.04 -8.05
CA LEU A 43 6.82 -15.75 -9.45
C LEU A 43 8.07 -16.48 -10.00
N SER A 44 8.57 -17.53 -9.33
CA SER A 44 9.72 -18.31 -9.82
C SER A 44 9.55 -18.80 -11.26
N ASN A 45 8.31 -19.12 -11.67
CA ASN A 45 8.01 -19.65 -13.00
C ASN A 45 7.57 -18.58 -14.00
N ASN A 46 7.68 -17.28 -13.66
CA ASN A 46 7.32 -16.18 -14.54
C ASN A 46 8.29 -15.00 -14.38
N GLU A 47 9.51 -15.17 -14.91
CA GLU A 47 10.59 -14.19 -14.82
C GLU A 47 10.22 -12.84 -15.44
N VAL A 48 9.47 -12.85 -16.56
CA VAL A 48 9.02 -11.62 -17.23
C VAL A 48 8.16 -10.78 -16.30
N LEU A 49 7.22 -11.41 -15.58
CA LEU A 49 6.39 -10.71 -14.60
C LEU A 49 7.20 -10.23 -13.39
N ASP A 50 8.12 -11.05 -12.86
CA ASP A 50 8.98 -10.65 -11.73
C ASP A 50 9.83 -9.42 -12.11
N GLN A 51 10.53 -9.45 -13.24
CA GLN A 51 11.32 -8.32 -13.75
C GLN A 51 10.44 -7.07 -13.92
N SER A 52 9.26 -7.23 -14.51
CA SER A 52 8.30 -6.13 -14.70
C SER A 52 7.88 -5.51 -13.36
N MET A 53 7.68 -6.32 -12.31
CA MET A 53 7.39 -5.84 -10.97
C MET A 53 8.60 -5.14 -10.33
N GLN A 54 9.80 -5.69 -10.48
CA GLN A 54 11.04 -5.08 -9.95
C GLN A 54 11.28 -3.69 -10.55
N VAL A 55 11.03 -3.50 -11.84
CA VAL A 55 11.19 -2.18 -12.50
C VAL A 55 10.18 -1.16 -11.98
N ARG A 56 8.94 -1.57 -11.67
CA ARG A 56 7.90 -0.65 -11.19
C ARG A 56 8.06 -0.26 -9.72
N LYS A 57 8.61 -1.16 -8.90
CA LYS A 57 8.67 -1.01 -7.44
C LYS A 57 9.38 0.29 -6.98
N PRO A 58 10.52 0.73 -7.56
CA PRO A 58 11.16 2.00 -7.23
C PRO A 58 10.29 3.24 -7.45
N TYR A 59 9.34 3.20 -8.39
CA TYR A 59 8.43 4.31 -8.69
C TYR A 59 7.16 4.25 -7.85
N LEU A 60 6.69 3.05 -7.51
CA LEU A 60 5.50 2.86 -6.66
C LEU A 60 5.75 3.23 -5.20
N LEU A 61 6.93 2.88 -4.67
CA LEU A 61 7.26 3.14 -3.28
C LEU A 61 7.13 4.62 -2.88
N PRO A 62 7.74 5.60 -3.57
CA PRO A 62 7.60 7.01 -3.22
C PRO A 62 6.16 7.52 -3.35
N LEU A 63 5.39 7.03 -4.35
CA LEU A 63 3.98 7.39 -4.47
C LEU A 63 3.16 6.93 -3.26
N HIS A 64 3.43 5.72 -2.75
CA HIS A 64 2.77 5.23 -1.54
C HIS A 64 3.09 6.06 -0.30
N LEU A 65 4.34 6.46 -0.13
CA LEU A 65 4.76 7.30 1.00
C LEU A 65 4.11 8.69 0.92
N LEU A 66 4.16 9.32 -0.26
CA LEU A 66 3.52 10.60 -0.52
C LEU A 66 2.01 10.53 -0.28
N GLN A 67 1.34 9.50 -0.79
CA GLN A 67 -0.11 9.33 -0.64
C GLN A 67 -0.52 9.27 0.84
N ALA A 68 0.19 8.51 1.68
CA ALA A 68 -0.15 8.41 3.11
C ALA A 68 0.00 9.77 3.81
N GLU A 69 1.03 10.54 3.49
CA GLU A 69 1.20 11.90 4.01
C GLU A 69 0.09 12.85 3.54
N LEU A 70 -0.28 12.81 2.25
CA LEU A 70 -1.37 13.62 1.71
C LEU A 70 -2.71 13.26 2.35
N MET A 71 -2.96 11.97 2.61
CA MET A 71 -4.16 11.52 3.32
C MET A 71 -4.20 12.05 4.75
N LYS A 72 -3.08 12.04 5.47
CA LYS A 72 -2.98 12.61 6.82
C LYS A 72 -3.32 14.11 6.81
N ARG A 73 -2.61 14.89 5.99
CA ARG A 73 -2.85 16.34 5.83
C ARG A 73 -4.28 16.67 5.45
N ARG A 74 -4.88 15.87 4.56
CA ARG A 74 -6.28 16.04 4.15
C ARG A 74 -7.22 15.86 5.34
N ARG A 75 -7.05 14.80 6.14
CA ARG A 75 -7.88 14.53 7.33
C ARG A 75 -7.78 15.66 8.35
N ASP A 76 -6.56 16.11 8.66
CA ASP A 76 -6.32 17.20 9.61
C ASP A 76 -6.97 18.50 9.13
N TYR A 77 -6.79 18.84 7.84
CA TYR A 77 -7.39 20.04 7.25
C TYR A 77 -8.93 20.03 7.35
N LEU A 78 -9.57 18.90 7.03
CA LEU A 78 -11.03 18.78 7.09
C LEU A 78 -11.56 18.87 8.52
N ALA A 79 -10.85 18.28 9.49
CA ALA A 79 -11.22 18.34 10.90
C ALA A 79 -11.16 19.78 11.45
N GLU A 80 -10.18 20.58 11.02
CA GLU A 80 -10.01 21.96 11.47
C GLU A 80 -10.97 22.95 10.81
N ARG A 81 -11.27 22.78 9.51
CA ARG A 81 -11.84 23.85 8.67
C ARG A 81 -13.26 23.63 8.20
N GLN A 82 -13.88 22.48 8.47
CA GLN A 82 -15.21 22.11 7.93
C GLN A 82 -15.34 22.40 6.43
N ALA A 83 -14.25 22.22 5.68
CA ALA A 83 -14.22 22.43 4.24
C ALA A 83 -14.62 21.14 3.51
N GLU A 84 -15.13 21.25 2.28
CA GLU A 84 -15.37 20.07 1.43
C GLU A 84 -14.12 19.65 0.66
N HIS A 85 -13.25 20.62 0.35
CA HIS A 85 -12.04 20.44 -0.46
C HIS A 85 -10.79 20.92 0.27
N THR A 86 -9.66 20.32 -0.08
CA THR A 86 -8.35 20.65 0.50
C THR A 86 -7.32 20.99 -0.56
N PRO A 87 -6.30 21.81 -0.25
CA PRO A 87 -5.20 22.09 -1.18
C PRO A 87 -4.42 20.84 -1.66
N VAL A 88 -4.56 19.71 -0.95
CA VAL A 88 -3.85 18.46 -1.26
C VAL A 88 -4.69 17.48 -2.08
N ASP A 89 -5.96 17.76 -2.35
CA ASP A 89 -6.88 16.84 -3.03
C ASP A 89 -6.35 16.44 -4.43
N HIS A 90 -5.86 17.40 -5.21
CA HIS A 90 -5.32 17.11 -6.55
C HIS A 90 -4.10 16.21 -6.49
N ALA A 91 -3.14 16.52 -5.60
CA ALA A 91 -1.96 15.69 -5.42
C ALA A 91 -2.30 14.27 -4.94
N LEU A 92 -3.32 14.15 -4.07
CA LEU A 92 -3.81 12.86 -3.60
C LEU A 92 -4.40 12.05 -4.77
N MET A 93 -5.24 12.65 -5.61
CA MET A 93 -5.77 12.00 -6.82
C MET A 93 -4.67 11.55 -7.77
N VAL A 94 -3.64 12.38 -7.99
CA VAL A 94 -2.48 12.01 -8.82
C VAL A 94 -1.75 10.79 -8.24
N SER A 95 -1.58 10.73 -6.92
CA SER A 95 -0.94 9.57 -6.27
C SER A 95 -1.76 8.29 -6.40
N ILE A 96 -3.09 8.38 -6.26
CA ILE A 96 -4.02 7.26 -6.45
C ILE A 96 -3.94 6.74 -7.88
N ALA A 97 -4.03 7.63 -8.87
CA ALA A 97 -3.95 7.27 -10.28
C ALA A 97 -2.58 6.66 -10.64
N GLY A 98 -1.48 7.21 -10.10
CA GLY A 98 -0.13 6.69 -10.32
C GLY A 98 0.08 5.30 -9.72
N ILE A 99 -0.42 5.05 -8.51
CA ILE A 99 -0.39 3.72 -7.89
C ILE A 99 -1.21 2.73 -8.69
N ALA A 100 -2.43 3.09 -9.09
CA ALA A 100 -3.30 2.23 -9.89
C ALA A 100 -2.63 1.84 -11.23
N ALA A 101 -2.05 2.81 -11.93
CA ALA A 101 -1.33 2.57 -13.19
C ALA A 101 -0.11 1.64 -13.00
N GLY A 102 0.61 1.76 -11.88
CA GLY A 102 1.78 0.94 -11.60
C GLY A 102 1.45 -0.47 -11.07
N LEU A 103 0.35 -0.64 -10.33
CA LEU A 103 -0.07 -1.96 -9.83
C LEU A 103 -0.76 -2.80 -10.91
N ARG A 104 -1.37 -2.17 -11.92
CA ARG A 104 -2.15 -2.86 -12.96
C ARG A 104 -3.23 -3.75 -12.31
N ASN A 105 -3.41 -4.97 -12.83
CA ASN A 105 -4.46 -5.89 -12.41
C ASN A 105 -4.07 -6.52 -11.06
N THR A 106 -4.89 -6.32 -10.02
CA THR A 106 -4.61 -6.79 -8.65
C THR A 106 -5.66 -7.75 -8.09
N GLY A 107 -6.71 -8.05 -8.85
CA GLY A 107 -7.80 -8.97 -8.53
C GLY A 107 -8.82 -9.01 -9.65
#